data_AF-B0P846-F1
#
_entry.id   AF-B0P846-F1
#
_cell.length_a   1.000
_cell.length_b   1.000
_cell.length_c   1.000
_cell.angle_alpha   90.00
_cell.angle_beta   90.00
_cell.angle_gamma   90.00
#
_symmetry.space_group_name_H-M   'P 1'
#
loop_
_entity.id
_entity.type
_entity.pdbx_description
1 polymer ?
#
loop_
_entity_poly.entity_id
_entity_poly.type
_entity_poly.pdbx_seq_one_letter_code
_entity_poly.pdbx_strand_id
1 'polypeptide(L)'
;MDEALRDANRCPLPLTEWAAVKNGLSQQQTDFEAPLLTTSCTFEDLFQQGSRPASEIAYSRSDYDGWKWWTTWHQCQKSAPILEAAHEIDAFQNALFQLPEFRNLDTLTRFCRGYAQPTSEPTEFNLYSETAHFYIWLRLITRRRDYNAYVHYYLKG
;
A
#
# COMPACT_ATOMS: atom_id res chain seq x y z
N MET A 1 27.13 33.13 -5.09
CA MET A 1 25.78 33.62 -5.39
C MET A 1 24.94 33.28 -4.17
N ASP A 2 24.34 34.29 -3.54
CA ASP A 2 23.60 34.15 -2.28
C ASP A 2 22.31 33.32 -2.48
N GLU A 3 21.99 32.44 -1.53
CA GLU A 3 20.89 31.46 -1.58
C GLU A 3 19.53 32.17 -1.70
N ALA A 4 19.38 33.30 -1.00
CA ALA A 4 18.20 34.16 -1.06
C ALA A 4 17.96 34.77 -2.45
N LEU A 5 19.02 35.00 -3.24
CA LEU A 5 18.91 35.54 -4.61
C LEU A 5 18.49 34.47 -5.63
N ARG A 6 18.70 33.18 -5.35
CA ARG A 6 18.30 32.08 -6.25
C ARG A 6 16.81 31.75 -6.11
N ASP A 7 16.29 31.79 -4.89
CA ASP A 7 14.87 31.56 -4.59
C ASP A 7 13.97 32.63 -5.23
N ALA A 8 14.39 33.91 -5.19
CA ALA A 8 13.67 35.01 -5.82
C ALA A 8 13.53 34.85 -7.35
N ASN A 9 14.47 34.14 -7.99
CA ASN A 9 14.52 33.93 -9.44
C ASN A 9 13.94 32.59 -9.90
N ARG A 10 13.39 31.76 -8.98
CA ARG A 10 12.84 30.41 -9.27
C ARG A 10 13.80 29.52 -10.07
N CYS A 11 15.09 29.61 -9.81
CA CYS A 11 16.10 28.75 -10.44
C CYS A 11 16.50 27.63 -9.46
N PRO A 12 15.92 26.42 -9.56
CA PRO A 12 16.23 25.33 -8.64
C PRO A 12 17.70 24.90 -8.75
N LEU A 13 18.29 24.53 -7.61
CA LEU A 13 19.64 23.99 -7.53
C LEU A 13 19.74 22.68 -8.32
N PRO A 14 20.79 22.47 -9.14
CA PRO A 14 21.09 21.18 -9.74
C PRO A 14 21.18 20.09 -8.66
N LEU A 15 20.59 18.91 -8.91
CA LEU A 15 20.53 17.78 -7.97
C LEU A 15 21.89 17.42 -7.33
N THR A 16 23.00 17.67 -8.03
CA THR A 16 24.37 17.42 -7.58
C THR A 16 24.85 18.35 -6.45
N GLU A 17 24.17 19.48 -6.22
CA GLU A 17 24.53 20.47 -5.19
C GLU A 17 23.69 20.33 -3.91
N TRP A 18 22.73 19.40 -3.88
CA TRP A 18 21.81 19.23 -2.74
C TRP A 18 22.54 18.63 -1.53
N ALA A 19 22.31 19.19 -0.33
CA ALA A 19 22.96 18.75 0.90
C ALA A 19 22.67 17.27 1.26
N ALA A 20 21.49 16.76 0.90
CA ALA A 20 21.15 15.34 1.06
C ALA A 20 22.00 14.40 0.17
N VAL A 21 22.37 14.89 -1.03
CA VAL A 21 23.25 14.17 -1.97
C VAL A 21 24.71 14.28 -1.53
N LYS A 22 25.13 15.42 -0.96
CA LYS A 22 26.49 15.62 -0.42
C LYS A 22 26.75 14.91 0.91
N ASN A 23 25.75 14.81 1.77
CA ASN A 23 25.90 14.25 3.12
C ASN A 23 25.59 12.75 3.20
N GLY A 24 25.44 12.05 2.06
CA GLY A 24 25.39 10.60 2.02
C GLY A 24 24.39 9.99 3.00
N LEU A 25 23.17 10.54 3.08
CA LEU A 25 22.15 10.01 3.99
C LEU A 25 21.59 8.70 3.42
N SER A 26 22.30 7.66 3.85
CA SER A 26 21.81 6.32 4.17
C SER A 26 21.26 5.50 3.01
N GLN A 27 22.19 4.73 2.43
CA GLN A 27 21.87 3.38 1.98
C GLN A 27 21.24 2.59 3.13
N GLN A 28 19.91 2.61 3.22
CA GLN A 28 19.17 1.43 3.57
C GLN A 28 18.35 1.04 2.34
N GLN A 29 19.08 0.46 1.39
CA GLN A 29 18.50 -0.44 0.42
C GLN A 29 18.05 -1.66 1.24
N THR A 30 16.80 -1.68 1.67
CA THR A 30 16.20 -2.92 2.10
C THR A 30 15.84 -3.67 0.82
N ASP A 31 16.57 -4.74 0.55
CA ASP A 31 16.20 -5.75 -0.44
C ASP A 31 14.90 -6.42 0.03
N PHE A 32 13.77 -5.71 -0.09
CA PHE A 32 12.45 -6.29 -0.02
C PHE A 32 11.97 -6.40 -1.46
N GLU A 33 11.72 -7.63 -1.91
CA GLU A 33 11.00 -7.84 -3.15
C GLU A 33 9.67 -7.09 -3.07
N ALA A 34 9.38 -6.29 -4.09
CA ALA A 34 8.14 -5.54 -4.17
C ALA A 34 6.94 -6.50 -4.03
N PRO A 35 5.85 -6.09 -3.35
CA PRO A 35 4.68 -6.95 -3.21
C PRO A 35 4.19 -7.45 -4.56
N LEU A 36 4.10 -8.78 -4.71
CA LEU A 36 3.56 -9.37 -5.93
C LEU A 36 2.03 -9.22 -5.91
N LEU A 37 1.52 -8.27 -6.68
CA LEU A 37 0.09 -8.04 -6.83
C LEU A 37 -0.44 -8.83 -8.03
N THR A 38 -1.56 -9.52 -7.83
CA THR A 38 -2.21 -10.38 -8.82
C THR A 38 -3.69 -10.03 -8.94
N THR A 39 -4.30 -10.35 -10.09
CA THR A 39 -5.73 -10.15 -10.35
C THR A 39 -6.61 -11.34 -10.02
N SER A 40 -5.99 -12.51 -9.85
CA SER A 40 -6.71 -13.76 -9.65
C SER A 40 -6.61 -14.13 -8.19
N CYS A 41 -7.75 -14.31 -7.53
CA CYS A 41 -7.78 -14.75 -6.16
C CYS A 41 -7.47 -16.25 -6.10
N THR A 42 -6.38 -16.63 -5.44
CA THR A 42 -5.97 -18.02 -5.24
C THR A 42 -6.66 -18.66 -4.03
N PHE A 43 -7.42 -17.88 -3.26
CA PHE A 43 -8.03 -18.26 -1.98
C PHE A 43 -9.53 -17.94 -1.94
N GLU A 44 -10.22 -18.01 -3.09
CA GLU A 44 -11.66 -17.73 -3.21
C GLU A 44 -12.52 -18.61 -2.30
N ASP A 45 -12.06 -19.83 -2.03
CA ASP A 45 -12.73 -20.79 -1.15
C ASP A 45 -12.93 -20.25 0.28
N LEU A 46 -12.10 -19.30 0.74
CA LEU A 46 -12.28 -18.65 2.04
C LEU A 46 -13.61 -17.90 2.16
N PHE A 47 -14.17 -17.41 1.04
CA PHE A 47 -15.35 -16.55 1.02
C PHE A 47 -16.67 -17.29 0.79
N GLN A 48 -16.63 -18.61 0.54
CA GLN A 48 -17.82 -19.39 0.17
C GLN A 48 -18.86 -19.53 1.28
N GLN A 49 -18.50 -19.28 2.55
CA GLN A 49 -19.39 -19.50 3.69
C GLN A 49 -20.34 -18.33 4.02
N GLY A 50 -20.34 -17.25 3.23
CA GLY A 50 -21.23 -16.09 3.41
C GLY A 50 -21.03 -15.30 4.72
N SER A 51 -20.11 -15.74 5.57
CA SER A 51 -19.66 -15.07 6.79
C SER A 51 -18.19 -14.66 6.63
N ARG A 52 -17.77 -13.71 7.47
CA ARG A 52 -16.37 -13.24 7.48
C ARG A 52 -15.43 -14.43 7.76
N PRO A 53 -14.40 -14.67 6.94
CA PRO A 53 -13.51 -15.81 7.13
C PRO A 53 -12.87 -15.78 8.52
N ALA A 54 -12.92 -16.91 9.24
CA ALA A 54 -12.34 -17.02 10.58
C ALA A 54 -10.80 -16.82 10.58
N SER A 55 -10.16 -17.06 9.44
CA SER A 55 -8.72 -16.82 9.22
C SER A 55 -8.37 -15.34 9.13
N GLU A 56 -9.33 -14.42 8.99
CA GLU A 56 -9.04 -12.99 8.97
C GLU A 56 -8.58 -12.52 10.36
N ILE A 57 -7.34 -12.07 10.46
CA ILE A 57 -6.75 -11.65 11.74
C ILE A 57 -6.84 -10.14 11.93
N ALA A 58 -6.67 -9.38 10.84
CA ALA A 58 -6.64 -7.94 10.82
C ALA A 58 -7.00 -7.44 9.42
N TYR A 59 -7.53 -6.22 9.37
CA TYR A 59 -7.57 -5.44 8.14
C TYR A 59 -7.21 -3.99 8.44
N SER A 60 -6.76 -3.31 7.41
CA SER A 60 -6.49 -1.88 7.46
C SER A 60 -7.39 -1.13 6.49
N ARG A 61 -7.69 0.13 6.84
CA ARG A 61 -8.21 1.14 5.92
C ARG A 61 -7.17 2.24 5.84
N SER A 62 -6.73 2.51 4.63
CA SER A 62 -5.80 3.61 4.37
C SER A 62 -6.45 4.67 3.50
N ASP A 63 -6.45 5.90 4.00
CA ASP A 63 -6.80 7.11 3.26
C ASP A 63 -5.53 7.93 3.04
N TYR A 64 -5.41 8.55 1.88
CA TYR A 64 -4.27 9.42 1.59
C TYR A 64 -4.72 10.88 1.74
N ASP A 65 -3.87 11.77 2.23
CA ASP A 65 -4.24 13.17 2.50
C ASP A 65 -3.73 14.17 1.44
N GLY A 66 -3.07 13.66 0.40
CA GLY A 66 -2.35 14.48 -0.59
C GLY A 66 -0.83 14.54 -0.35
N TRP A 67 -0.36 14.04 0.79
CA TRP A 67 1.06 13.95 1.15
C TRP A 67 1.48 12.52 1.51
N LYS A 68 0.72 11.85 2.38
CA LYS A 68 0.99 10.48 2.84
C LYS A 68 -0.28 9.66 3.05
N TRP A 69 -0.11 8.36 3.17
CA TRP A 69 -1.16 7.43 3.56
C TRP A 69 -1.29 7.41 5.09
N TRP A 70 -2.50 7.65 5.57
CA TRP A 70 -2.91 7.40 6.95
C TRP A 70 -3.59 6.04 7.00
N THR A 71 -3.20 5.21 7.97
CA THR A 71 -3.72 3.85 8.08
C THR A 71 -4.41 3.68 9.42
N THR A 72 -5.67 3.26 9.38
CA THR A 72 -6.44 2.81 10.54
C THR A 72 -6.47 1.29 10.54
N TRP A 73 -6.10 0.69 11.66
CA TRP A 73 -6.06 -0.76 11.84
C TRP A 73 -7.29 -1.27 12.57
N HIS A 74 -7.77 -2.44 12.15
CA HIS A 74 -8.91 -3.11 12.73
C HIS A 74 -8.57 -4.58 12.98
N GLN A 75 -8.52 -4.96 14.25
CA GLN A 75 -8.30 -6.34 14.65
C GLN A 75 -9.60 -7.14 14.54
N CYS A 76 -9.51 -8.36 14.01
CA CYS A 76 -10.66 -9.23 13.75
C CYS A 76 -10.80 -10.34 14.79
N GLN A 77 -9.67 -10.79 15.32
CA GLN A 77 -9.60 -11.79 16.37
C GLN A 77 -9.32 -11.16 17.73
N LYS A 78 -9.75 -11.81 18.81
CA LYS A 78 -9.51 -11.32 20.19
C LYS A 78 -8.05 -11.48 20.64
N SER A 79 -7.34 -12.46 20.08
CA SER A 79 -5.92 -12.69 20.32
C SER A 79 -5.07 -11.78 19.45
N ALA A 80 -4.04 -11.18 20.04
CA ALA A 80 -3.02 -10.47 19.28
C ALA A 80 -2.29 -11.46 18.34
N PRO A 81 -1.92 -11.03 17.13
CA PRO A 81 -1.06 -11.84 16.27
C PRO A 81 0.28 -12.10 16.96
N ILE A 82 0.90 -13.24 16.64
CA ILE A 82 2.28 -13.51 17.06
C ILE A 82 3.22 -12.45 16.44
N LEU A 83 4.32 -12.14 17.11
CA LEU A 83 5.21 -11.03 16.74
C LEU A 83 5.68 -11.10 15.27
N GLU A 84 5.99 -12.30 14.78
CA GLU A 84 6.42 -12.54 13.40
C GLU A 84 5.33 -12.16 12.37
N ALA A 85 4.08 -12.52 12.65
CA ALA A 85 2.93 -12.16 11.83
C ALA A 85 2.72 -10.63 11.78
N ALA A 86 2.90 -9.94 12.91
CA ALA A 86 2.78 -8.48 12.94
C ALA A 86 3.88 -7.80 12.09
N HIS A 87 5.12 -8.27 12.19
CA HIS A 87 6.22 -7.73 11.39
C HIS A 87 6.03 -7.95 9.88
N GLU A 88 5.49 -9.10 9.48
CA GLU A 88 5.20 -9.39 8.07
C GLU A 88 4.09 -8.48 7.50
N ILE A 89 3.04 -8.23 8.29
CA ILE A 89 1.99 -7.27 7.95
C ILE A 89 2.57 -5.87 7.78
N ASP A 90 3.38 -5.40 8.73
CA ASP A 90 4.00 -4.08 8.65
C ASP A 90 4.94 -3.96 7.44
N ALA A 91 5.74 -5.00 7.17
CA ALA A 91 6.63 -5.04 6.02
C ALA A 91 5.85 -4.96 4.70
N PHE A 92 4.80 -5.76 4.56
CA PHE A 92 3.93 -5.75 3.38
C PHE A 92 3.26 -4.38 3.20
N GLN A 93 2.64 -3.84 4.26
CA GLN A 93 1.93 -2.56 4.21
C GLN A 93 2.87 -1.41 3.82
N ASN A 94 4.10 -1.38 4.36
CA ASN A 94 5.10 -0.38 4.04
C ASN A 94 5.57 -0.49 2.58
N ALA A 95 5.83 -1.71 2.10
CA ALA A 95 6.25 -1.93 0.73
C ALA A 95 5.13 -1.58 -0.28
N LEU A 96 3.87 -1.89 0.06
CA LEU A 96 2.70 -1.57 -0.76
C LEU A 96 2.59 -0.06 -1.05
N PHE A 97 2.72 0.80 -0.03
CA PHE A 97 2.59 2.25 -0.21
C PHE A 97 3.84 2.94 -0.77
N GLN A 98 4.96 2.21 -0.87
CA GLN A 98 6.15 2.69 -1.59
C GLN A 98 6.07 2.44 -3.10
N LEU A 99 5.13 1.60 -3.55
CA LEU A 99 4.89 1.36 -4.98
C LEU A 99 4.52 2.67 -5.71
N PRO A 100 5.10 2.94 -6.89
CA PRO A 100 4.83 4.15 -7.65
C PRO A 100 3.34 4.29 -8.04
N GLU A 101 2.63 3.17 -8.18
CA GLU A 101 1.20 3.10 -8.45
C GLU A 101 0.38 3.76 -7.32
N PHE A 102 0.82 3.61 -6.07
CA PHE A 102 0.14 4.12 -4.87
C PHE A 102 0.55 5.55 -4.50
N ARG A 103 1.36 6.22 -5.34
CA ARG A 103 1.84 7.58 -5.06
C ARG A 103 0.72 8.61 -4.98
N ASN A 104 -0.27 8.53 -5.85
CA ASN A 104 -1.41 9.43 -5.86
C ASN A 104 -2.64 8.80 -6.55
N LEU A 105 -3.78 9.50 -6.49
CA LEU A 105 -5.04 9.01 -7.05
C LEU A 105 -4.97 8.77 -8.57
N ASP A 106 -4.26 9.60 -9.34
CA ASP A 106 -4.19 9.45 -10.80
C ASP A 106 -3.37 8.20 -11.18
N THR A 107 -2.22 7.98 -10.56
CA THR A 107 -1.41 6.77 -10.78
C THR A 107 -2.17 5.51 -10.37
N LEU A 108 -2.84 5.54 -9.22
CA LEU A 108 -3.62 4.41 -8.71
C LEU A 108 -4.81 4.11 -9.63
N THR A 109 -5.54 5.15 -10.06
CA THR A 109 -6.70 4.99 -10.95
C THR A 109 -6.29 4.39 -12.30
N ARG A 110 -5.17 4.84 -12.87
CA ARG A 110 -4.65 4.29 -14.14
C ARG A 110 -4.22 2.84 -13.97
N PHE A 111 -3.51 2.53 -12.89
CA PHE A 111 -3.11 1.18 -12.56
C PHE A 111 -4.33 0.25 -12.41
N CYS A 112 -5.30 0.63 -11.58
CA CYS A 112 -6.49 -0.17 -11.35
C CYS A 112 -7.29 -0.44 -12.64
N ARG A 113 -7.46 0.57 -13.50
CA ARG A 113 -8.20 0.41 -14.77
C ARG A 113 -7.48 -0.48 -15.78
N GLY A 114 -6.14 -0.54 -15.73
CA GLY A 114 -5.35 -1.35 -16.65
C GLY A 114 -5.13 -2.78 -16.17
N TYR A 115 -5.06 -2.98 -14.85
CA TYR A 115 -4.47 -4.20 -14.29
C TYR A 115 -5.20 -4.78 -13.09
N ALA A 116 -6.19 -4.13 -12.48
CA ALA A 116 -6.88 -4.69 -11.31
C ALA A 116 -8.20 -5.38 -11.69
N GLN A 117 -8.64 -6.33 -10.87
CA GLN A 117 -9.93 -6.99 -11.10
C GLN A 117 -11.07 -6.00 -10.82
N PRO A 118 -11.99 -5.75 -11.77
CA PRO A 118 -13.12 -4.86 -11.53
C PRO A 118 -14.16 -5.50 -10.61
N THR A 119 -14.92 -4.67 -9.91
CA THR A 119 -16.12 -5.09 -9.17
C THR A 119 -17.39 -4.64 -9.89
N SER A 120 -18.57 -4.85 -9.28
CA SER A 120 -19.83 -4.25 -9.77
C SER A 120 -19.81 -2.72 -9.72
N GLU A 121 -18.98 -2.14 -8.86
CA GLU A 121 -18.78 -0.70 -8.73
C GLU A 121 -17.62 -0.25 -9.64
N PRO A 122 -17.84 0.65 -10.62
CA PRO A 122 -16.81 1.04 -11.61
C PRO A 122 -15.56 1.72 -11.05
N THR A 123 -15.62 2.15 -9.78
CA THR A 123 -14.54 2.83 -9.06
C THR A 123 -13.95 1.97 -7.96
N GLU A 124 -14.30 0.69 -7.90
CA GLU A 124 -13.78 -0.24 -6.91
C GLU A 124 -13.17 -1.45 -7.60
N PHE A 125 -12.00 -1.84 -7.12
CA PHE A 125 -11.17 -2.88 -7.72
C PHE A 125 -10.61 -3.81 -6.66
N ASN A 126 -10.35 -5.05 -7.05
CA ASN A 126 -9.67 -6.03 -6.23
C ASN A 126 -8.29 -6.35 -6.77
N LEU A 127 -7.35 -6.55 -5.84
CA LEU A 127 -6.07 -7.19 -6.08
C LEU A 127 -5.81 -8.18 -4.96
N TYR A 128 -4.93 -9.14 -5.25
CA TYR A 128 -4.58 -10.19 -4.31
C TYR A 128 -3.08 -10.32 -4.24
N SER A 129 -2.59 -10.66 -3.06
CA SER A 129 -1.20 -10.96 -2.84
C SER A 129 -1.07 -12.10 -1.85
N GLU A 130 0.12 -12.64 -1.77
CA GLU A 130 0.46 -13.71 -0.87
C GLU A 130 1.83 -13.47 -0.28
N THR A 131 1.94 -13.75 1.01
CA THR A 131 3.21 -13.77 1.71
C THR A 131 3.42 -15.16 2.32
N ALA A 132 4.42 -15.32 3.18
CA ALA A 132 4.74 -16.59 3.81
C ALA A 132 3.56 -17.08 4.67
N HIS A 133 2.97 -16.20 5.48
CA HIS A 133 1.91 -16.56 6.41
C HIS A 133 0.52 -16.04 6.03
N PHE A 134 0.39 -15.17 5.01
CA PHE A 134 -0.88 -14.53 4.69
C PHE A 134 -1.34 -14.70 3.24
N TYR A 135 -2.63 -14.97 3.09
CA TYR A 135 -3.39 -14.54 1.93
C TYR A 135 -3.83 -13.09 2.15
N ILE A 136 -3.65 -12.24 1.14
CA ILE A 136 -3.89 -10.80 1.26
C ILE A 136 -4.87 -10.37 0.18
N TRP A 137 -5.98 -9.75 0.59
CA TRP A 137 -6.94 -9.14 -0.33
C TRP A 137 -6.90 -7.62 -0.19
N LEU A 138 -6.71 -6.95 -1.32
CA LEU A 138 -6.78 -5.51 -1.44
C LEU A 138 -8.09 -5.12 -2.12
N ARG A 139 -8.88 -4.24 -1.49
CA ARG A 139 -10.00 -3.55 -2.13
C ARG A 139 -9.66 -2.07 -2.27
N LEU A 140 -9.54 -1.62 -3.51
CA LEU A 140 -9.09 -0.27 -3.86
C LEU A 140 -10.27 0.55 -4.35
N ILE A 141 -10.54 1.67 -3.70
CA ILE A 141 -11.58 2.65 -4.08
C ILE A 141 -10.90 3.87 -4.68
N THR A 142 -11.22 4.20 -5.93
CA THR A 142 -10.61 5.31 -6.68
C THR A 142 -11.56 6.50 -6.88
N ARG A 143 -12.54 6.67 -5.98
CA ARG A 143 -13.49 7.78 -6.04
C ARG A 143 -12.80 9.09 -5.68
N ARG A 144 -13.07 10.15 -6.44
CA ARG A 144 -12.51 11.48 -6.16
C ARG A 144 -13.03 11.96 -4.80
N ARG A 145 -12.13 12.34 -3.89
CA ARG A 145 -12.40 12.76 -2.49
C ARG A 145 -12.85 11.63 -1.54
N ASP A 146 -12.85 10.39 -1.99
CA ASP A 146 -13.17 9.21 -1.17
C ASP A 146 -12.35 8.01 -1.64
N TYR A 147 -11.04 8.20 -1.75
CA TYR A 147 -10.12 7.14 -2.15
C TYR A 147 -9.61 6.43 -0.90
N ASN A 148 -9.77 5.12 -0.91
CA ASN A 148 -9.44 4.27 0.22
C ASN A 148 -8.78 3.00 -0.30
N ALA A 149 -7.74 2.54 0.37
CA ALA A 149 -7.19 1.21 0.20
C ALA A 149 -7.56 0.38 1.43
N TYR A 150 -8.32 -0.69 1.23
CA TYR A 150 -8.56 -1.69 2.26
C TYR A 150 -7.61 -2.86 2.01
N VAL A 151 -6.93 -3.32 3.05
CA VAL A 151 -6.03 -4.48 2.98
C VAL A 151 -6.44 -5.46 4.07
N HIS A 152 -6.84 -6.66 3.66
CA HIS A 152 -7.31 -7.73 4.52
C HIS A 152 -6.24 -8.83 4.61
N TYR A 153 -5.95 -9.29 5.83
CA TYR A 153 -4.93 -10.29 6.09
C TYR A 153 -5.57 -11.58 6.64
N TYR A 154 -5.45 -12.66 5.88
CA TYR A 154 -5.97 -13.98 6.23
C TYR A 154 -4.82 -14.94 6.52
N LEU A 155 -4.77 -15.47 7.72
CA LEU A 155 -3.73 -16.42 8.12
C LEU A 155 -3.86 -17.72 7.29
N LYS A 156 -2.75 -18.18 6.71
CA LYS A 156 -2.66 -19.48 6.05
C LYS A 156 -2.74 -20.59 7.10
N GLY A 157 -3.52 -21.63 6.80
CA GLY A 157 -3.68 -22.83 7.65
C GLY A 157 -2.60 -23.86 7.41
#